data_AF-A0A646KP36-F1
#
_entry.id   AF-A0A646KP36-F1
#
_cell.length_a   1.000
_cell.length_b   1.000
_cell.length_c   1.000
_cell.angle_alpha   90.00
_cell.angle_beta   90.00
_cell.angle_gamma   90.00
#
_symmetry.space_group_name_H-M   'P 1'
#
loop_
_entity.id
_entity.type
_entity.pdbx_description
1 polymer ?
#
loop_
_entity_poly.entity_id
_entity_poly.type
_entity_poly.pdbx_seq_one_letter_code
_entity_poly.pdbx_strand_id
1 'polypeptide(L)'
;MSFIKGFPEAVTLEQMQNACAALGLPTRHLVALSVDVREGVTAVLHVANDAGQTLAHGGGPLLTEIRIPRSDQEVPDDAAADG
;
A
#
# COMPACT_ATOMS: atom_id res chain seq x y z
N MET A 1 13.85 15.77 -11.45
CA MET A 1 13.13 15.17 -10.31
C MET A 1 13.20 16.16 -9.16
N SER A 2 12.13 16.91 -8.89
CA SER A 2 12.08 17.84 -7.76
C SER A 2 11.45 17.13 -6.58
N PHE A 3 12.26 16.77 -5.59
CA PHE A 3 11.77 16.31 -4.30
C PHE A 3 11.16 17.52 -3.57
N ILE A 4 9.90 17.42 -3.16
CA ILE A 4 9.25 18.48 -2.37
C ILE A 4 9.94 18.49 -1.01
N LYS A 5 10.66 19.57 -0.71
CA LYS A 5 11.39 19.76 0.55
C LYS A 5 10.40 19.71 1.72
N GLY A 6 10.43 18.62 2.49
CA GLY A 6 9.51 18.39 3.62
C GLY A 6 8.61 17.16 3.48
N PHE A 7 8.61 16.46 2.33
CA PHE A 7 7.99 15.14 2.23
C PHE A 7 8.93 14.08 2.83
N PRO A 8 8.46 13.18 3.71
CA PRO A 8 9.33 12.21 4.34
C PRO A 8 9.94 11.27 3.29
N GLU A 9 11.28 11.21 3.24
CA GLU A 9 12.03 10.29 2.36
C GLU A 9 11.83 8.82 2.76
N ALA A 10 11.43 8.59 4.01
CA ALA A 10 11.08 7.28 4.53
C ALA A 10 9.73 7.36 5.27
N VAL A 11 8.81 6.46 4.91
CA VAL A 11 7.58 6.24 5.68
C VAL A 11 7.93 5.65 7.04
N THR A 12 7.31 6.17 8.10
CA THR A 12 7.45 5.57 9.43
C THR A 12 6.74 4.21 9.49
N LEU A 13 7.11 3.38 10.46
CA LEU A 13 6.43 2.10 10.69
C LEU A 13 4.93 2.28 10.92
N GLU A 14 4.55 3.34 11.65
CA GLU A 14 3.15 3.69 11.91
C GLU A 14 2.40 4.10 10.63
N GLN A 15 3.00 4.92 9.78
CA GLN A 15 2.42 5.31 8.49
C GLN A 15 2.23 4.09 7.58
N MET A 16 3.20 3.18 7.57
CA MET A 16 3.12 1.93 6.83
C MET A 16 2.01 1.01 7.36
N GLN A 17 1.88 0.89 8.69
CA GLN A 17 0.80 0.11 9.32
C GLN A 17 -0.57 0.71 9.03
N ASN A 18 -0.71 2.03 9.12
CA ASN A 18 -1.96 2.74 8.83
C ASN A 18 -2.34 2.59 7.35
N ALA A 19 -1.37 2.70 6.43
CA ALA A 19 -1.60 2.46 5.01
C ALA A 19 -2.02 1.01 4.73
N CYS A 20 -1.37 0.02 5.35
CA CYS A 20 -1.78 -1.38 5.21
C CYS A 20 -3.19 -1.61 5.75
N ALA A 21 -3.53 -1.04 6.90
CA ALA A 21 -4.86 -1.15 7.49
C ALA A 21 -5.93 -0.53 6.57
N ALA A 22 -5.68 0.67 6.03
CA ALA A 22 -6.60 1.34 5.12
C ALA A 22 -6.83 0.56 3.81
N LEU A 23 -5.80 -0.15 3.34
CA LEU A 23 -5.85 -0.95 2.11
C LEU A 23 -6.26 -2.42 2.34
N GLY A 24 -6.51 -2.82 3.59
CA GLY A 24 -6.80 -4.22 3.95
C GLY A 24 -5.63 -5.18 3.73
N LEU A 25 -4.39 -4.68 3.69
CA LEU A 25 -3.20 -5.49 3.44
C LEU A 25 -2.66 -6.11 4.74
N PRO A 26 -2.22 -7.38 4.72
CA PRO A 26 -1.65 -8.03 5.88
C PRO A 26 -0.21 -7.56 6.12
N THR A 27 -0.01 -6.63 7.07
CA THR A 27 1.30 -6.02 7.39
C THR A 27 2.41 -7.05 7.65
N ARG A 28 2.07 -8.20 8.24
CA ARG A 28 3.03 -9.29 8.51
C ARG A 28 3.70 -9.89 7.27
N HIS A 29 3.07 -9.74 6.10
CA HIS A 29 3.61 -10.23 4.84
C HIS A 29 4.19 -9.11 3.98
N LEU A 30 4.09 -7.85 4.41
CA LEU A 30 4.56 -6.72 3.63
C LEU A 30 6.10 -6.68 3.58
N VAL A 31 6.63 -6.64 2.37
CA VAL A 31 8.07 -6.50 2.10
C VAL A 31 8.40 -5.05 1.76
N ALA A 32 7.57 -4.44 0.91
CA ALA A 32 7.72 -3.05 0.51
C ALA A 32 6.35 -2.43 0.21
N LEU A 33 6.24 -1.13 0.46
CA LEU A 33 5.10 -0.33 0.10
C LEU A 33 5.60 0.98 -0.52
N SER A 34 5.09 1.30 -1.70
CA SER A 34 5.33 2.56 -2.37
C SER A 34 4.01 3.24 -2.63
N VAL A 35 3.96 4.55 -2.37
CA VAL A 35 2.79 5.39 -2.62
C VAL A 35 3.25 6.52 -3.52
N ASP A 36 2.67 6.59 -4.69
CA ASP A 36 2.89 7.66 -5.66
C ASP A 36 1.58 8.39 -5.91
N VAL A 37 1.63 9.72 -5.86
CA VAL A 37 0.45 10.58 -6.00
C VAL A 37 -0.17 10.53 -7.40
N ARG A 38 0.55 10.04 -8.41
CA ARG A 38 0.08 9.89 -9.79
C ARG A 38 -0.29 8.45 -10.09
N GLU A 39 0.55 7.51 -9.70
CA GLU A 39 0.41 6.09 -10.07
C GLU A 39 -0.46 5.27 -9.10
N GLY A 40 -0.67 5.76 -7.88
CA GLY A 40 -1.39 5.05 -6.81
C GLY A 40 -0.44 4.32 -5.86
N VAL A 41 -0.88 3.16 -5.35
CA VAL A 41 -0.12 2.36 -4.39
C VAL A 41 0.39 1.09 -5.04
N THR A 42 1.66 0.78 -4.79
CA THR A 42 2.26 -0.52 -5.10
C THR A 42 2.72 -1.18 -3.80
N ALA A 43 2.25 -2.38 -3.53
CA ALA A 43 2.65 -3.18 -2.38
C ALA A 43 3.27 -4.50 -2.85
N VAL A 44 4.42 -4.86 -2.28
CA VAL A 44 5.06 -6.16 -2.48
C VAL A 44 4.90 -6.97 -1.20
N LEU A 45 4.33 -8.17 -1.34
CA LEU A 45 4.03 -9.05 -0.21
C LEU A 45 4.62 -10.44 -0.41
N HIS A 46 4.98 -11.09 0.68
CA HIS A 46 5.18 -12.53 0.72
C HIS A 46 3.88 -13.27 0.43
N VAL A 47 3.94 -14.26 -0.45
CA VAL A 47 2.83 -15.20 -0.62
C VAL A 47 2.84 -16.16 0.55
N ALA A 48 1.69 -16.32 1.22
CA ALA A 48 1.53 -17.24 2.34
C ALA A 48 0.44 -18.27 2.06
N ASN A 49 0.52 -19.44 2.69
CA ASN A 49 -0.55 -20.44 2.69
C ASN A 49 -1.66 -20.08 3.70
N ASP A 50 -2.70 -20.90 3.78
CA ASP A 50 -3.83 -20.71 4.70
C ASP A 50 -3.43 -20.75 6.19
N ALA A 51 -2.29 -21.37 6.51
CA ALA A 51 -1.70 -21.36 7.86
C ALA A 51 -0.88 -20.09 8.15
N GLY A 52 -0.77 -19.16 7.20
CA GLY A 52 0.00 -17.91 7.33
C GLY A 52 1.50 -18.08 7.17
N GLN A 53 1.96 -19.22 6.65
CA GLN A 53 3.38 -19.47 6.43
C GLN A 53 3.80 -18.99 5.04
N THR A 54 4.88 -18.22 4.96
CA THR A 54 5.47 -17.77 3.69
C THR A 54 5.86 -18.97 2.82
N LEU A 55 5.34 -19.00 1.60
CA LEU A 55 5.71 -19.98 0.59
C LEU A 55 7.06 -19.64 -0.02
N ALA A 56 7.85 -20.65 -0.33
CA ALA A 56 9.15 -20.51 -0.96
C ALA A 56 9.27 -21.43 -2.18
N HIS A 57 9.98 -20.99 -3.21
CA HIS A 57 10.28 -21.77 -4.40
C HIS A 57 11.70 -21.46 -4.89
N GLY A 58 12.45 -22.47 -5.31
CA GLY A 58 13.80 -22.28 -5.85
C GLY A 58 14.82 -21.67 -4.87
N GLY A 59 14.59 -21.77 -3.55
CA GLY A 59 15.49 -21.26 -2.52
C GLY A 59 15.19 -19.84 -2.01
N GLY A 60 14.10 -19.21 -2.48
CA GLY A 60 13.66 -17.89 -1.99
C GLY A 60 12.16 -17.83 -1.71
N PRO A 61 11.70 -16.84 -0.92
CA PRO A 61 10.28 -16.64 -0.69
C PRO A 61 9.57 -16.20 -1.98
N LEU A 62 8.35 -16.68 -2.18
CA LEU A 62 7.48 -16.19 -3.25
C LEU A 62 6.96 -14.81 -2.89
N LEU A 63 6.96 -13.92 -3.87
CA LEU A 63 6.47 -12.55 -3.76
C LEU A 63 5.30 -12.34 -4.71
N THR A 64 4.38 -11.48 -4.31
CA THR A 64 3.31 -10.95 -5.15
C THR A 64 3.32 -9.43 -5.09
N GLU A 65 2.99 -8.80 -6.20
CA GLU A 65 2.82 -7.36 -6.30
C GLU A 65 1.33 -7.04 -6.43
N ILE A 66 0.85 -6.14 -5.58
CA ILE A 66 -0.51 -5.59 -5.65
C ILE A 66 -0.38 -4.14 -6.06
N ARG A 67 -0.99 -3.80 -7.20
CA ARG A 67 -1.12 -2.42 -7.67
C ARG A 67 -2.55 -1.94 -7.47
N ILE A 68 -2.70 -0.87 -6.69
CA ILE A 68 -3.96 -0.19 -6.45
C ILE A 68 -3.83 1.17 -7.15
N PRO A 69 -4.36 1.31 -8.38
CA PRO A 69 -4.24 2.56 -9.11
C PRO A 69 -4.92 3.68 -8.33
N ARG A 70 -4.43 4.90 -8.51
CA ARG A 70 -5.15 6.07 -8.02
C ARG A 70 -6.54 6.08 -8.66
N SER A 71 -7.59 6.13 -7.84
CA SER A 71 -8.91 6.44 -8.35
C SER A 71 -8.92 7.90 -8.83
N ASP A 72 -9.20 8.11 -10.11
CA ASP A 72 -9.51 9.44 -10.66
C ASP A 72 -10.90 9.95 -10.23
N GLN A 73 -11.60 9.17 -9.40
CA GLN A 73 -12.94 9.48 -8.95
C GLN A 73 -12.86 10.59 -7.90
N GLU A 74 -13.16 11.82 -8.34
CA GLU A 74 -13.61 12.90 -7.46
C GLU A 74 -14.64 12.29 -6.51
N VAL A 75 -14.35 12.35 -5.21
CA VAL A 75 -15.38 12.13 -4.19
C VAL A 75 -16.47 13.14 -4.54
N PRO A 76 -17.71 12.71 -4.87
CA PRO A 76 -18.78 13.67 -5.03
C PRO A 76 -18.81 14.47 -3.73
N ASP A 77 -18.66 15.79 -3.86
CA ASP A 77 -18.96 16.73 -2.79
C ASP A 77 -20.42 16.43 -2.43
N ASP A 78 -20.62 15.65 -1.37
CA ASP A 78 -21.95 15.32 -0.87
C ASP A 78 -22.53 16.66 -0.47
N ALA A 79 -23.40 17.13 -1.36
CA ALA A 79 -23.90 18.48 -1.38
C ALA A 79 -24.37 18.85 0.01
N ALA A 80 -23.97 20.05 0.43
CA ALA A 80 -24.64 20.80 1.47
C ALA A 80 -26.17 20.64 1.33
N ALA A 81 -26.76 19.72 2.09
CA ALA A 81 -28.17 19.72 2.41
C ALA A 81 -28.30 20.44 3.75
N ASP A 82 -28.16 21.76 3.65
CA ASP A 82 -28.73 22.70 4.60
C ASP A 82 -30.26 22.55 4.51
N GLY A 83 -30.91 22.31 5.65
CA GLY A 83 -32.34 22.09 5.78
C GLY A 83 -32.77 21.90 7.22
#